data_AF-A0A419EEF9-F1
#
_entry.id   AF-A0A419EEF9-F1
#
_cell.length_a   1.000
_cell.length_b   1.000
_cell.length_c   1.000
_cell.angle_alpha   90.00
_cell.angle_beta   90.00
_cell.angle_gamma   90.00
#
_symmetry.space_group_name_H-M   'P 1'
#
loop_
_entity.id
_entity.type
_entity.pdbx_description
1 polymer ?
#
loop_
_entity_poly.entity_id
_entity_poly.type
_entity_poly.pdbx_seq_one_letter_code
_entity_poly.pdbx_strand_id
1 'polypeptide(L)'
;MPKRKRKSNQGCCLVSLVLWPFQLLESLVNSLSSPNTTPRPQTTQRKKIAPANTKRVTSADRFVDVTPGRRQSYTPSTGVTITYENRGTSFVKEAQKLKGKKENFANHVPFKCYWPTYSDMNGSQQQWYFYWRSQARQNTFHPSDLSYIFVHVYEILNLVETPDPIQAAERIRILWLAYREKYPNLDRYLPDWGGDLLAVKVGGAQALAWWESILSVDGVDIPDPVINIIVEKAIRANGVDALPYKIWSLLSDYQPRNKFYQKYNADHFVDFSYEKAIKVANAHYLKTTGKSVIDHFVSERVLNYEKPVFSSALIGFSHPASARLATGRDYAGSTRLANNITSIMKYAENILRKQLKFSAKLSGIELPAELAQQLELAFQQEKTRPRKPDPIKITIDHERVASLHEESRAVSEMLATEQVGAEKELLTDLEETRILWKSLQSSERKVLAGLLAKVWNTFEQIKIALGVELEQVSLLLESINKKSLSVLGDKMVYQTDDAIHLAEDFMDELEVVVKEMPPSQDDASQEGMDEPFNPWVQFFDALDPVEVEITKLLGTGGQLEETELDVIARTHNAMRNAVMDSLNEKAQVHIGQLPFYLDGITWFVEEEYLPLLRGHLGLEVK
;
A
#
# COMPACT_ATOMS: atom_id res chain seq x y z
N MET A 1 18.45 56.85 -35.00
CA MET A 1 17.00 56.86 -34.68
C MET A 1 16.26 55.97 -35.68
N PRO A 2 15.12 55.33 -35.35
CA PRO A 2 14.79 54.38 -34.28
C PRO A 2 14.66 52.93 -34.88
N LYS A 3 14.55 51.80 -34.16
CA LYS A 3 13.51 51.42 -33.17
C LYS A 3 14.01 50.31 -32.23
N ARG A 4 13.77 50.52 -30.93
CA ARG A 4 13.72 49.49 -29.88
C ARG A 4 12.38 48.74 -29.97
N LYS A 5 12.39 47.41 -29.82
CA LYS A 5 11.33 46.66 -29.13
C LYS A 5 11.97 45.61 -28.20
N ARG A 6 11.47 45.60 -26.96
CA ARG A 6 11.89 44.79 -25.81
C ARG A 6 11.36 43.35 -25.91
N LYS A 7 12.12 42.44 -25.31
CA LYS A 7 11.81 41.03 -24.99
C LYS A 7 10.58 40.91 -24.08
N SER A 8 9.79 39.86 -24.27
CA SER A 8 8.98 39.21 -23.22
C SER A 8 9.20 37.70 -23.29
N ASN A 9 9.61 37.14 -22.16
CA ASN A 9 9.77 35.71 -21.91
C ASN A 9 8.42 34.97 -21.99
N GLN A 10 8.41 33.82 -22.65
CA GLN A 10 7.52 32.70 -22.31
C GLN A 10 8.38 31.44 -22.32
N GLY A 11 8.70 30.93 -21.13
CA GLY A 11 9.13 29.55 -20.93
C GLY A 11 7.87 28.71 -20.77
N CYS A 12 7.57 27.88 -21.77
CA CYS A 12 6.64 26.77 -21.64
C CYS A 12 7.49 25.50 -21.57
N CYS A 13 7.56 24.89 -20.39
CA CYS A 13 8.08 23.55 -20.21
C CYS A 13 7.06 22.56 -20.78
N LEU A 14 7.29 22.10 -22.01
CA LEU A 14 6.72 20.86 -22.54
C LEU A 14 7.47 19.70 -21.88
N VAL A 15 6.82 19.03 -20.95
CA VAL A 15 7.24 17.70 -20.48
C VAL A 15 6.93 16.72 -21.60
N SER A 16 7.97 16.32 -22.33
CA SER A 16 7.91 15.24 -23.30
C SER A 16 7.62 13.92 -22.58
N LEU A 17 6.38 13.44 -22.73
CA LEU A 17 6.01 12.04 -22.50
C LEU A 17 6.80 11.18 -23.49
N VAL A 18 7.85 10.51 -23.01
CA VAL A 18 8.53 9.45 -23.74
C VAL A 18 7.62 8.24 -23.73
N LEU A 19 6.92 8.04 -24.85
CA LEU A 19 6.31 6.78 -25.24
C LEU A 19 7.41 5.72 -25.39
N TRP A 20 7.31 4.65 -24.61
CA TRP A 20 8.00 3.38 -24.87
C TRP A 20 7.03 2.35 -25.49
N PRO A 21 7.53 1.41 -26.30
CA PRO A 21 6.72 0.73 -27.31
C PRO A 21 6.11 -0.58 -26.78
N PHE A 22 4.81 -0.60 -26.52
CA PHE A 22 4.02 -1.84 -26.40
C PHE A 22 3.34 -2.17 -27.73
N GLN A 23 4.07 -2.78 -28.67
CA GLN A 23 3.49 -3.35 -29.89
C GLN A 23 2.72 -4.67 -29.66
N LEU A 24 2.51 -5.10 -28.41
CA LEU A 24 1.79 -6.32 -28.06
C LEU A 24 0.31 -6.10 -27.68
N LEU A 25 -0.15 -4.86 -27.53
CA LEU A 25 -1.53 -4.55 -27.11
C LEU A 25 -2.50 -4.29 -28.27
N GLU A 26 -2.05 -3.82 -29.44
CA GLU A 26 -2.95 -3.56 -30.58
C GLU A 26 -3.48 -4.84 -31.26
N SER A 27 -2.75 -5.97 -31.19
CA SER A 27 -3.22 -7.23 -31.80
C SER A 27 -4.37 -7.89 -31.01
N LEU A 28 -4.44 -7.64 -29.70
CA LEU A 28 -5.48 -8.16 -28.81
C LEU A 28 -6.81 -7.39 -28.94
N VAL A 29 -6.75 -6.07 -29.18
CA VAL A 29 -7.94 -5.23 -29.36
C VAL A 29 -8.61 -5.47 -30.73
N ASN A 30 -7.82 -5.73 -31.77
CA ASN A 30 -8.36 -5.99 -33.12
C ASN A 30 -8.91 -7.42 -33.30
N SER A 31 -8.50 -8.39 -32.46
CA SER A 31 -9.04 -9.75 -32.49
C SER A 31 -10.45 -9.89 -31.89
N LEU A 32 -10.93 -8.89 -31.14
CA LEU A 32 -12.24 -8.92 -30.49
C LEU A 32 -13.32 -8.16 -31.28
N SER A 33 -12.96 -7.56 -32.41
CA SER A 33 -13.85 -6.75 -33.24
C SER A 33 -14.07 -7.39 -34.61
N SER A 34 -14.85 -8.47 -34.68
CA SER A 34 -15.54 -8.87 -35.92
C SER A 34 -16.80 -9.70 -35.61
N PRO A 35 -17.96 -9.36 -36.19
CA PRO A 35 -19.24 -9.97 -35.85
C PRO A 35 -19.51 -11.23 -36.68
N ASN A 36 -19.54 -12.41 -36.05
CA ASN A 36 -20.05 -13.61 -36.71
C ASN A 36 -21.58 -13.61 -36.69
N THR A 37 -22.15 -13.31 -37.85
CA THR A 37 -23.57 -13.48 -38.19
C THR A 37 -23.76 -14.85 -38.86
N THR A 38 -24.97 -15.43 -38.72
CA THR A 38 -25.69 -16.40 -39.61
C THR A 38 -26.13 -17.73 -38.94
N PRO A 39 -27.25 -18.36 -39.37
CA PRO A 39 -28.50 -18.37 -38.57
C PRO A 39 -29.14 -19.78 -38.44
N ARG A 40 -30.16 -19.97 -37.58
CA ARG A 40 -31.17 -21.06 -37.76
C ARG A 40 -32.36 -20.99 -36.77
N PRO A 41 -33.49 -21.68 -37.00
CA PRO A 41 -34.70 -21.11 -37.57
C PRO A 41 -35.91 -21.11 -36.60
N GLN A 42 -36.92 -20.33 -36.95
CA GLN A 42 -38.23 -20.29 -36.29
C GLN A 42 -39.06 -21.55 -36.59
N THR A 43 -39.80 -22.08 -35.61
CA THR A 43 -41.23 -22.44 -35.81
C THR A 43 -42.02 -22.71 -34.51
N THR A 44 -43.13 -21.95 -34.38
CA THR A 44 -44.48 -22.28 -33.88
C THR A 44 -44.85 -22.53 -32.40
N GLN A 45 -45.91 -21.78 -32.03
CA GLN A 45 -46.70 -21.74 -30.79
C GLN A 45 -47.55 -22.99 -30.50
N ARG A 46 -47.94 -23.18 -29.22
CA ARG A 46 -49.36 -23.45 -28.83
C ARG A 46 -49.66 -23.25 -27.33
N LYS A 47 -50.77 -22.55 -27.06
CA LYS A 47 -51.48 -22.32 -25.77
C LYS A 47 -52.11 -23.59 -25.19
N LYS A 48 -52.32 -23.62 -23.85
CA LYS A 48 -53.48 -24.21 -23.09
C LYS A 48 -53.32 -23.84 -21.60
N ILE A 49 -54.13 -22.94 -21.01
CA ILE A 49 -55.48 -23.08 -20.40
C ILE A 49 -55.49 -23.98 -19.14
N ALA A 50 -55.85 -23.36 -17.99
CA ALA A 50 -56.14 -23.96 -16.69
C ALA A 50 -57.52 -24.63 -16.63
N PRO A 51 -57.81 -25.41 -15.56
CA PRO A 51 -59.04 -25.14 -14.83
C PRO A 51 -58.96 -25.33 -13.30
N ALA A 52 -59.89 -24.66 -12.61
CA ALA A 52 -60.26 -24.82 -11.21
C ALA A 52 -61.46 -25.77 -11.04
N ASN A 53 -61.58 -26.49 -9.90
CA ASN A 53 -62.89 -26.86 -9.33
C ASN A 53 -62.83 -27.44 -7.88
N THR A 54 -63.27 -26.62 -6.92
CA THR A 54 -64.36 -26.77 -5.92
C THR A 54 -64.82 -28.11 -5.27
N LYS A 55 -65.19 -27.99 -3.96
CA LYS A 55 -66.15 -28.74 -3.09
C LYS A 55 -65.54 -29.80 -2.13
N ARG A 56 -66.00 -30.08 -0.90
CA ARG A 56 -67.14 -29.65 -0.03
C ARG A 56 -66.88 -30.09 1.43
N VAL A 57 -67.64 -29.48 2.34
CA VAL A 57 -67.77 -29.63 3.82
C VAL A 57 -68.26 -31.00 4.31
N THR A 58 -67.83 -31.42 5.51
CA THR A 58 -68.62 -32.21 6.49
C THR A 58 -68.35 -31.78 7.94
N SER A 59 -69.40 -31.91 8.75
CA SER A 59 -69.68 -31.34 10.08
C SER A 59 -69.52 -32.34 11.23
N ALA A 60 -69.14 -31.91 12.43
CA ALA A 60 -69.61 -32.48 13.70
C ALA A 60 -69.48 -31.50 14.89
N ASP A 61 -70.64 -31.28 15.47
CA ASP A 61 -71.09 -30.53 16.66
C ASP A 61 -70.32 -30.67 18.00
N ARG A 62 -70.52 -29.61 18.83
CA ARG A 62 -70.59 -29.55 20.32
C ARG A 62 -69.30 -29.45 21.15
N PHE A 63 -69.04 -28.26 21.72
CA PHE A 63 -69.31 -27.89 23.12
C PHE A 63 -68.84 -26.43 23.32
N VAL A 64 -69.72 -25.58 23.83
CA VAL A 64 -69.40 -24.20 24.26
C VAL A 64 -69.45 -24.20 25.78
N ASP A 65 -68.30 -24.01 26.42
CA ASP A 65 -68.23 -23.55 27.81
C ASP A 65 -67.73 -22.10 27.82
N VAL A 66 -68.55 -21.25 28.45
CA VAL A 66 -68.35 -19.82 28.60
C VAL A 66 -67.64 -19.56 29.92
N THR A 67 -66.47 -18.91 29.88
CA THR A 67 -65.83 -18.31 31.06
C THR A 67 -65.55 -16.83 30.77
N PRO A 68 -65.93 -15.88 31.64
CA PRO A 68 -65.95 -14.45 31.30
C PRO A 68 -64.62 -13.75 31.56
N GLY A 69 -64.26 -12.81 30.67
CA GLY A 69 -63.53 -11.59 31.05
C GLY A 69 -62.18 -11.31 30.39
N ARG A 70 -62.18 -10.44 29.36
CA ARG A 70 -61.43 -9.17 29.36
C ARG A 70 -61.73 -8.39 28.09
N ARG A 71 -62.27 -7.18 28.23
CA ARG A 71 -62.34 -6.19 27.14
C ARG A 71 -60.92 -5.84 26.73
N GLN A 72 -60.48 -6.26 25.55
CA GLN A 72 -59.30 -5.68 24.89
C GLN A 72 -59.74 -4.38 24.22
N SER A 73 -59.32 -3.26 24.80
CA SER A 73 -59.34 -1.95 24.18
C SER A 73 -58.43 -1.97 22.96
N TYR A 74 -59.00 -1.80 21.76
CA TYR A 74 -58.25 -1.59 20.53
C TYR A 74 -57.68 -0.17 20.52
N THR A 75 -56.43 0.00 20.91
CA THR A 75 -55.65 1.20 20.59
C THR A 75 -54.98 0.97 19.24
N PRO A 76 -55.23 1.80 18.21
CA PRO A 76 -54.49 1.70 16.97
C PRO A 76 -53.02 2.06 17.26
N SER A 77 -52.14 1.05 17.23
CA SER A 77 -50.70 1.30 17.23
C SER A 77 -50.31 1.78 15.84
N THR A 78 -50.07 3.07 15.68
CA THR A 78 -49.38 3.61 14.50
C THR A 78 -47.97 3.03 14.49
N GLY A 79 -47.78 1.94 13.74
CA GLY A 79 -46.45 1.39 13.51
C GLY A 79 -45.66 2.38 12.66
N VAL A 80 -44.79 3.17 13.29
CA VAL A 80 -43.76 3.91 12.56
C VAL A 80 -42.70 2.88 12.17
N THR A 81 -42.70 2.46 10.92
CA THR A 81 -41.56 1.76 10.34
C THR A 81 -40.42 2.77 10.22
N ILE A 82 -39.51 2.79 11.18
CA ILE A 82 -38.24 3.50 11.05
C ILE A 82 -37.39 2.68 10.09
N THR A 83 -37.49 2.99 8.80
CA THR A 83 -36.56 2.47 7.80
C THR A 83 -35.24 3.18 8.04
N TYR A 84 -34.27 2.52 8.68
CA TYR A 84 -32.92 3.04 8.79
C TYR A 84 -32.31 3.10 7.38
N GLU A 85 -32.28 4.29 6.78
CA GLU A 85 -31.55 4.50 5.53
C GLU A 85 -30.05 4.43 5.83
N ASN A 86 -29.36 3.50 5.19
CA ASN A 86 -27.90 3.39 5.25
C ASN A 86 -27.27 4.76 4.89
N ARG A 87 -26.24 5.20 5.65
CA ARG A 87 -25.51 6.46 5.40
C ARG A 87 -25.06 6.57 3.93
N GLY A 88 -24.64 5.46 3.32
CA GLY A 88 -24.29 5.40 1.89
C GLY A 88 -25.46 5.69 0.96
N THR A 89 -26.65 5.14 1.23
CA THR A 89 -27.84 5.39 0.39
C THR A 89 -28.32 6.84 0.54
N SER A 90 -28.25 7.40 1.75
CA SER A 90 -28.55 8.80 2.03
C SER A 90 -27.60 9.74 1.29
N PHE A 91 -26.29 9.45 1.36
CA PHE A 91 -25.25 10.18 0.63
C PHE A 91 -25.51 10.17 -0.88
N VAL A 92 -25.79 9.01 -1.48
CA VAL A 92 -26.04 8.91 -2.92
C VAL A 92 -27.27 9.72 -3.35
N LYS A 93 -28.35 9.69 -2.56
CA LYS A 93 -29.54 10.51 -2.83
C LYS A 93 -29.21 12.00 -2.79
N GLU A 94 -28.43 12.43 -1.83
CA GLU A 94 -28.00 13.82 -1.71
C GLU A 94 -27.07 14.22 -2.85
N ALA A 95 -26.09 13.38 -3.17
CA ALA A 95 -25.15 13.57 -4.28
C ALA A 95 -25.89 13.70 -5.62
N GLN A 96 -26.93 12.89 -5.86
CA GLN A 96 -27.77 13.00 -7.05
C GLN A 96 -28.51 14.33 -7.12
N LYS A 97 -29.07 14.82 -6.01
CA LYS A 97 -29.72 16.15 -5.94
C LYS A 97 -28.72 17.28 -6.20
N LEU A 98 -27.51 17.14 -5.67
CA LEU A 98 -26.46 18.17 -5.73
C LEU A 98 -25.54 18.01 -6.95
N LYS A 99 -25.74 17.01 -7.81
CA LYS A 99 -24.89 16.71 -8.97
C LYS A 99 -24.63 17.93 -9.86
N GLY A 100 -25.68 18.72 -10.09
CA GLY A 100 -25.64 19.93 -10.92
C GLY A 100 -25.21 21.21 -10.19
N LYS A 101 -25.09 21.19 -8.86
CA LYS A 101 -24.76 22.38 -8.07
C LYS A 101 -23.34 22.84 -8.37
N LYS A 102 -23.19 24.13 -8.66
CA LYS A 102 -21.91 24.81 -8.88
C LYS A 102 -21.96 26.11 -8.11
N GLU A 103 -20.80 26.55 -7.63
CA GLU A 103 -20.64 27.82 -6.94
C GLU A 103 -19.64 28.69 -7.71
N ASN A 104 -19.77 30.00 -7.55
CA ASN A 104 -18.77 30.95 -8.03
C ASN A 104 -17.49 30.84 -7.17
N PHE A 105 -16.43 31.54 -7.58
CA PHE A 105 -15.18 31.58 -6.81
C PHE A 105 -15.45 31.77 -5.32
N ALA A 106 -14.92 30.85 -4.52
CA ALA A 106 -15.02 30.83 -3.07
C ALA A 106 -13.63 30.70 -2.47
N ASN A 107 -13.42 31.28 -1.29
CA ASN A 107 -12.16 31.13 -0.57
C ASN A 107 -12.09 29.74 0.07
N HIS A 108 -10.89 29.16 0.13
CA HIS A 108 -10.66 27.90 0.83
C HIS A 108 -11.04 28.04 2.31
N VAL A 109 -11.87 27.12 2.79
CA VAL A 109 -12.24 27.00 4.21
C VAL A 109 -11.79 25.63 4.71
N PRO A 110 -10.96 25.55 5.77
CA PRO A 110 -10.48 24.29 6.28
C PRO A 110 -11.61 23.32 6.64
N PHE A 111 -11.44 22.04 6.32
CA PHE A 111 -12.37 20.97 6.63
C PHE A 111 -11.63 19.67 6.91
N LYS A 112 -11.81 19.17 8.14
CA LYS A 112 -11.27 17.89 8.60
C LYS A 112 -12.42 17.07 9.19
N CYS A 113 -12.66 15.91 8.59
CA CYS A 113 -13.68 14.95 9.00
C CYS A 113 -13.27 13.56 8.51
N TYR A 114 -13.42 12.58 9.38
CA TYR A 114 -13.25 11.17 9.07
C TYR A 114 -14.56 10.67 8.41
N TRP A 115 -14.49 10.13 7.18
CA TRP A 115 -15.65 9.76 6.35
C TRP A 115 -16.63 10.91 6.05
N PRO A 116 -16.14 11.97 5.39
CA PRO A 116 -16.91 13.19 5.18
C PRO A 116 -18.09 12.98 4.22
N THR A 117 -19.17 13.69 4.50
CA THR A 117 -20.37 13.83 3.66
C THR A 117 -20.79 15.31 3.56
N TYR A 118 -21.81 15.64 2.76
CA TYR A 118 -22.25 17.03 2.60
C TYR A 118 -22.81 17.63 3.89
N SER A 119 -23.43 16.81 4.75
CA SER A 119 -24.01 17.24 6.03
C SER A 119 -22.95 17.65 7.06
N ASP A 120 -21.71 17.20 6.88
CA ASP A 120 -20.59 17.53 7.77
C ASP A 120 -19.97 18.91 7.44
N MET A 121 -20.36 19.51 6.32
CA MET A 121 -19.89 20.81 5.87
C MET A 121 -20.83 21.93 6.28
N ASN A 122 -20.27 23.01 6.84
CA ASN A 122 -20.98 24.28 7.00
C ASN A 122 -21.18 24.99 5.64
N GLY A 123 -21.99 26.05 5.61
CA GLY A 123 -22.32 26.75 4.36
C GLY A 123 -21.12 27.29 3.59
N SER A 124 -20.08 27.79 4.28
CA SER A 124 -18.87 28.31 3.62
C SER A 124 -18.00 27.18 3.07
N GLN A 125 -17.91 26.06 3.79
CA GLN A 125 -17.24 24.84 3.34
C GLN A 125 -17.94 24.23 2.13
N GLN A 126 -19.27 24.22 2.10
CA GLN A 126 -20.04 23.80 0.92
C GLN A 126 -19.79 24.71 -0.28
N GLN A 127 -19.72 26.03 -0.08
CA GLN A 127 -19.40 26.97 -1.15
C GLN A 127 -18.04 26.69 -1.78
N TRP A 128 -17.01 26.53 -0.93
CA TRP A 128 -15.69 26.10 -1.38
C TRP A 128 -15.74 24.75 -2.11
N TYR A 129 -16.39 23.74 -1.53
CA TYR A 129 -16.48 22.41 -2.11
C TYR A 129 -17.11 22.43 -3.51
N PHE A 130 -18.25 23.09 -3.69
CA PHE A 130 -18.92 23.11 -4.99
C PHE A 130 -18.17 23.96 -6.04
N TYR A 131 -17.45 24.99 -5.62
CA TYR A 131 -16.51 25.71 -6.49
C TYR A 131 -15.36 24.79 -6.91
N TRP A 132 -14.61 24.25 -5.95
CA TRP A 132 -13.47 23.36 -6.16
C TRP A 132 -13.86 22.14 -7.01
N ARG A 133 -14.96 21.45 -6.68
CA ARG A 133 -15.48 20.30 -7.42
C ARG A 133 -15.74 20.65 -8.89
N SER A 134 -16.27 21.85 -9.17
CA SER A 134 -16.51 22.28 -10.55
C SER A 134 -15.23 22.45 -11.35
N GLN A 135 -14.12 22.83 -10.70
CA GLN A 135 -12.78 22.94 -11.29
C GLN A 135 -12.13 21.56 -11.43
N ALA A 136 -12.24 20.70 -10.40
CA ALA A 136 -11.71 19.34 -10.41
C ALA A 136 -12.31 18.50 -11.54
N ARG A 137 -13.62 18.63 -11.81
CA ARG A 137 -14.29 18.02 -12.97
C ARG A 137 -13.72 18.43 -14.33
N GLN A 138 -13.02 19.56 -14.39
CA GLN A 138 -12.35 20.08 -15.58
C GLN A 138 -10.84 19.82 -15.54
N ASN A 139 -10.37 18.91 -14.69
CA ASN A 139 -8.96 18.61 -14.44
C ASN A 139 -8.14 19.82 -13.97
N THR A 140 -8.78 20.80 -13.34
CA THR A 140 -8.12 21.95 -12.70
C THR A 140 -8.12 21.73 -11.19
N PHE A 141 -6.98 21.30 -10.65
CA PHE A 141 -6.85 20.91 -9.24
C PHE A 141 -6.25 22.05 -8.41
N HIS A 142 -7.06 22.62 -7.51
CA HIS A 142 -6.60 23.60 -6.53
C HIS A 142 -6.24 22.92 -5.20
N PRO A 143 -5.26 23.43 -4.45
CA PRO A 143 -4.99 22.95 -3.10
C PRO A 143 -6.27 22.94 -2.26
N SER A 144 -6.64 21.76 -1.74
CA SER A 144 -7.83 21.54 -0.94
C SER A 144 -7.51 20.52 0.14
N ASP A 145 -8.34 20.45 1.18
CA ASP A 145 -8.20 19.48 2.26
C ASP A 145 -8.65 18.09 1.85
N LEU A 146 -7.98 17.09 2.43
CA LEU A 146 -8.21 15.67 2.18
C LEU A 146 -9.69 15.26 2.31
N SER A 147 -10.41 15.82 3.30
CA SER A 147 -11.82 15.50 3.50
C SER A 147 -12.70 15.94 2.31
N TYR A 148 -12.42 17.08 1.66
CA TYR A 148 -13.15 17.46 0.44
C TYR A 148 -12.87 16.49 -0.72
N ILE A 149 -11.62 16.04 -0.83
CA ILE A 149 -11.21 15.08 -1.87
C ILE A 149 -11.99 13.78 -1.71
N PHE A 150 -12.11 13.25 -0.48
CA PHE A 150 -12.88 12.04 -0.22
C PHE A 150 -14.36 12.15 -0.56
N VAL A 151 -15.02 13.28 -0.27
CA VAL A 151 -16.43 13.48 -0.68
C VAL A 151 -16.58 13.33 -2.20
N HIS A 152 -15.68 13.94 -2.97
CA HIS A 152 -15.72 13.86 -4.42
C HIS A 152 -15.38 12.45 -4.94
N VAL A 153 -14.44 11.75 -4.30
CA VAL A 153 -14.15 10.35 -4.61
C VAL A 153 -15.38 9.47 -4.38
N TYR A 154 -16.11 9.67 -3.28
CA TYR A 154 -17.35 8.94 -3.03
C TYR A 154 -18.43 9.24 -4.08
N GLU A 155 -18.53 10.46 -4.59
CA GLU A 155 -19.42 10.78 -5.74
C GLU A 155 -19.03 9.98 -7.00
N ILE A 156 -17.73 9.85 -7.27
CA ILE A 156 -17.21 9.11 -8.42
C ILE A 156 -17.42 7.60 -8.25
N LEU A 157 -17.08 7.03 -7.10
CA LEU A 157 -17.26 5.61 -6.78
C LEU A 157 -18.72 5.17 -6.88
N ASN A 158 -19.64 6.03 -6.45
CA ASN A 158 -21.08 5.78 -6.57
C ASN A 158 -21.65 6.10 -7.96
N LEU A 159 -20.79 6.39 -8.94
CA LEU A 159 -21.17 6.65 -10.34
C LEU A 159 -22.18 7.79 -10.50
N VAL A 160 -22.17 8.75 -9.57
CA VAL A 160 -23.12 9.87 -9.56
C VAL A 160 -22.85 10.78 -10.75
N GLU A 161 -21.58 11.15 -10.94
CA GLU A 161 -21.18 12.05 -12.02
C GLU A 161 -20.95 11.31 -13.33
N THR A 162 -20.18 10.22 -13.25
CA THR A 162 -19.69 9.43 -14.37
C THR A 162 -20.34 8.05 -14.30
N PRO A 163 -21.41 7.77 -15.08
CA PRO A 163 -22.14 6.51 -14.99
C PRO A 163 -21.35 5.30 -15.48
N ASP A 164 -20.36 5.54 -16.34
CA ASP A 164 -19.48 4.50 -16.87
C ASP A 164 -18.37 4.18 -15.84
N PRO A 165 -18.31 2.94 -15.30
CA PRO A 165 -17.34 2.55 -14.29
C PRO A 165 -15.88 2.65 -14.75
N ILE A 166 -15.59 2.40 -16.03
CA ILE A 166 -14.23 2.50 -16.57
C ILE A 166 -13.76 3.94 -16.52
N GLN A 167 -14.62 4.83 -16.99
CA GLN A 167 -14.40 6.27 -16.92
C GLN A 167 -14.32 6.78 -15.48
N ALA A 168 -15.14 6.28 -14.57
CA ALA A 168 -15.08 6.64 -13.16
C ALA A 168 -13.76 6.21 -12.51
N ALA A 169 -13.29 4.99 -12.77
CA ALA A 169 -11.99 4.52 -12.30
C ALA A 169 -10.84 5.41 -12.82
N GLU A 170 -10.83 5.76 -14.11
CA GLU A 170 -9.84 6.69 -14.65
C GLU A 170 -9.91 8.09 -14.01
N ARG A 171 -11.12 8.55 -13.65
CA ARG A 171 -11.29 9.81 -12.89
C ARG A 171 -10.68 9.73 -11.49
N ILE A 172 -10.82 8.59 -10.81
CA ILE A 172 -10.14 8.32 -9.53
C ILE A 172 -8.62 8.38 -9.72
N ARG A 173 -8.07 7.76 -10.78
CA ARG A 173 -6.63 7.82 -11.07
C ARG A 173 -6.12 9.24 -11.26
N ILE A 174 -6.82 10.05 -12.05
CA ILE A 174 -6.40 11.44 -12.31
C ILE A 174 -6.39 12.24 -11.00
N LEU A 175 -7.43 12.11 -10.20
CA LEU A 175 -7.52 12.80 -8.90
C LEU A 175 -6.43 12.33 -7.94
N TRP A 176 -6.19 11.02 -7.89
CA TRP A 176 -5.14 10.41 -7.09
C TRP A 176 -3.75 10.97 -7.43
N LEU A 177 -3.37 10.88 -8.71
CA LEU A 177 -2.06 11.36 -9.17
C LEU A 177 -1.88 12.88 -8.95
N ALA A 178 -2.97 13.66 -9.01
CA ALA A 178 -2.91 15.10 -8.78
C ALA A 178 -2.64 15.50 -7.32
N TYR A 179 -3.02 14.66 -6.35
CA TYR A 179 -2.93 15.00 -4.92
C TYR A 179 -1.97 14.11 -4.12
N ARG A 180 -1.48 13.00 -4.66
CA ARG A 180 -0.66 12.02 -3.93
C ARG A 180 0.62 12.59 -3.32
N GLU A 181 1.29 13.55 -3.97
CA GLU A 181 2.48 14.19 -3.40
C GLU A 181 2.17 14.96 -2.12
N LYS A 182 1.02 15.64 -2.08
CA LYS A 182 0.56 16.39 -0.90
C LYS A 182 -0.05 15.47 0.16
N TYR A 183 -0.70 14.40 -0.27
CA TYR A 183 -1.43 13.44 0.57
C TYR A 183 -1.03 12.00 0.21
N PRO A 184 0.14 11.52 0.68
CA PRO A 184 0.63 10.17 0.37
C PRO A 184 -0.31 9.05 0.81
N ASN A 185 -1.13 9.31 1.84
CA ASN A 185 -2.13 8.36 2.32
C ASN A 185 -3.21 8.02 1.28
N LEU A 186 -3.34 8.80 0.20
CA LEU A 186 -4.23 8.46 -0.91
C LEU A 186 -3.80 7.17 -1.66
N ASP A 187 -2.50 6.84 -1.64
CA ASP A 187 -1.94 5.65 -2.29
C ASP A 187 -2.54 4.35 -1.70
N ARG A 188 -3.00 4.38 -0.45
CA ARG A 188 -3.64 3.25 0.24
C ARG A 188 -5.09 2.99 -0.18
N TYR A 189 -5.79 4.00 -0.70
CA TYR A 189 -7.24 3.92 -0.92
C TYR A 189 -7.61 4.01 -2.41
N LEU A 190 -7.17 5.06 -3.10
CA LEU A 190 -7.69 5.38 -4.43
C LEU A 190 -7.34 4.34 -5.50
N PRO A 191 -6.09 3.80 -5.55
CA PRO A 191 -5.78 2.74 -6.48
C PRO A 191 -6.62 1.49 -6.25
N ASP A 192 -6.83 1.10 -4.99
CA ASP A 192 -7.59 -0.10 -4.63
C ASP A 192 -9.09 0.06 -4.92
N TRP A 193 -9.69 1.19 -4.53
CA TRP A 193 -11.09 1.48 -4.80
C TRP A 193 -11.41 1.58 -6.30
N GLY A 194 -10.47 2.05 -7.11
CA GLY A 194 -10.60 2.02 -8.57
C GLY A 194 -10.66 0.58 -9.10
N GLY A 195 -9.81 -0.31 -8.58
CA GLY A 195 -9.82 -1.73 -8.92
C GLY A 195 -11.11 -2.43 -8.46
N ASP A 196 -11.57 -2.14 -7.25
CA ASP A 196 -12.81 -2.66 -6.68
C ASP A 196 -14.04 -2.25 -7.50
N LEU A 197 -14.08 -0.98 -7.93
CA LEU A 197 -15.15 -0.48 -8.79
C LEU A 197 -15.25 -1.29 -10.09
N LEU A 198 -14.11 -1.55 -10.72
CA LEU A 198 -14.05 -2.35 -11.93
C LEU A 198 -14.38 -3.82 -11.66
N ALA A 199 -13.89 -4.40 -10.56
CA ALA A 199 -14.15 -5.78 -10.20
C ALA A 199 -15.65 -6.04 -10.00
N VAL A 200 -16.36 -5.10 -9.37
CA VAL A 200 -17.78 -5.21 -9.05
C VAL A 200 -18.68 -4.83 -10.24
N LYS A 201 -18.33 -3.79 -11.00
CA LYS A 201 -19.22 -3.25 -12.05
C LYS A 201 -18.93 -3.74 -13.45
N VAL A 202 -17.71 -4.18 -13.74
CA VAL A 202 -17.28 -4.58 -15.08
C VAL A 202 -16.87 -6.06 -15.08
N GLY A 203 -16.01 -6.46 -14.15
CA GLY A 203 -15.56 -7.84 -13.94
C GLY A 203 -14.07 -7.94 -13.63
N GLY A 204 -13.66 -9.12 -13.13
CA GLY A 204 -12.29 -9.38 -12.67
C GLY A 204 -11.21 -9.12 -13.71
N ALA A 205 -11.45 -9.41 -15.00
CA ALA A 205 -10.46 -9.17 -16.05
C ALA A 205 -10.09 -7.69 -16.22
N GLN A 206 -11.09 -6.78 -16.16
CA GLN A 206 -10.84 -5.34 -16.26
C GLN A 206 -10.19 -4.80 -14.98
N ALA A 207 -10.56 -5.34 -13.82
CA ALA A 207 -9.93 -5.01 -12.55
C ALA A 207 -8.45 -5.41 -12.52
N LEU A 208 -8.11 -6.61 -13.03
CA LEU A 208 -6.72 -7.06 -13.16
C LEU A 208 -5.93 -6.15 -14.09
N ALA A 209 -6.47 -5.76 -15.24
CA ALA A 209 -5.82 -4.80 -16.14
C ALA A 209 -5.58 -3.44 -15.45
N TRP A 210 -6.47 -3.03 -14.55
CA TRP A 210 -6.28 -1.83 -13.73
C TRP A 210 -5.10 -1.98 -12.77
N TRP A 211 -5.04 -3.04 -11.96
CA TRP A 211 -3.92 -3.26 -11.05
C TRP A 211 -2.59 -3.44 -11.80
N GLU A 212 -2.62 -4.11 -12.96
CA GLU A 212 -1.45 -4.21 -13.84
C GLU A 212 -0.95 -2.84 -14.30
N SER A 213 -1.86 -1.92 -14.63
CA SER A 213 -1.50 -0.59 -15.12
C SER A 213 -0.90 0.34 -14.04
N ILE A 214 -1.12 0.04 -12.76
CA ILE A 214 -0.57 0.82 -11.63
C ILE A 214 0.68 0.19 -11.01
N LEU A 215 1.10 -1.00 -11.47
CA LEU A 215 2.35 -1.65 -11.03
C LEU A 215 3.58 -0.74 -11.18
N SER A 216 3.59 0.11 -12.21
CA SER A 216 4.68 1.03 -12.49
C SER A 216 4.74 2.23 -11.55
N VAL A 217 3.73 2.42 -10.70
CA VAL A 217 3.68 3.54 -9.76
C VAL A 217 4.29 3.11 -8.44
N ASP A 218 5.37 3.79 -8.03
CA ASP A 218 6.04 3.51 -6.76
C ASP A 218 5.18 3.94 -5.56
N GLY A 219 5.30 3.19 -4.45
CA GLY A 219 4.60 3.48 -3.19
C GLY A 219 3.17 2.94 -3.08
N VAL A 220 2.71 2.18 -4.08
CA VAL A 220 1.38 1.56 -4.08
C VAL A 220 1.46 0.10 -3.67
N ASP A 221 0.72 -0.24 -2.62
CA ASP A 221 0.56 -1.63 -2.18
C ASP A 221 -0.48 -2.35 -3.04
N ILE A 222 -0.10 -3.52 -3.55
CA ILE A 222 -0.99 -4.35 -4.37
C ILE A 222 -1.44 -5.53 -3.51
N PRO A 223 -2.75 -5.83 -3.45
CA PRO A 223 -3.24 -6.94 -2.65
C PRO A 223 -2.69 -8.30 -3.11
N ASP A 224 -2.33 -9.19 -2.16
CA ASP A 224 -1.81 -10.54 -2.45
C ASP A 224 -2.67 -11.36 -3.43
N PRO A 225 -4.02 -11.36 -3.35
CA PRO A 225 -4.85 -12.07 -4.32
C PRO A 225 -4.62 -11.59 -5.75
N VAL A 226 -4.32 -10.30 -5.94
CA VAL A 226 -4.02 -9.69 -7.23
C VAL A 226 -2.62 -10.07 -7.69
N ILE A 227 -1.62 -9.99 -6.80
CA ILE A 227 -0.23 -10.41 -7.08
C ILE A 227 -0.22 -11.85 -7.58
N ASN A 228 -0.91 -12.75 -6.89
CA ASN A 228 -0.99 -14.17 -7.25
C ASN A 228 -1.50 -14.39 -8.68
N ILE A 229 -2.50 -13.61 -9.11
CA ILE A 229 -3.07 -13.72 -10.46
C ILE A 229 -2.14 -13.11 -11.51
N ILE A 230 -1.52 -11.97 -11.22
CA ILE A 230 -0.56 -11.30 -12.12
C ILE A 230 0.63 -12.22 -12.38
N VAL A 231 1.18 -12.83 -11.32
CA VAL A 231 2.29 -13.80 -11.40
C VAL A 231 1.88 -15.03 -12.19
N GLU A 232 0.72 -15.63 -11.90
CA GLU A 232 0.19 -16.78 -12.65
C GLU A 232 0.05 -16.46 -14.14
N LYS A 233 -0.50 -15.29 -14.48
CA LYS A 233 -0.66 -14.84 -15.87
C LYS A 233 0.70 -14.65 -16.55
N ALA A 234 1.66 -14.04 -15.87
CA ALA A 234 3.01 -13.84 -16.41
C ALA A 234 3.73 -15.17 -16.67
N ILE A 235 3.60 -16.15 -15.76
CA ILE A 235 4.17 -17.49 -15.93
C ILE A 235 3.54 -18.21 -17.11
N ARG A 236 2.22 -18.13 -17.28
CA ARG A 236 1.52 -18.76 -18.41
C ARG A 236 1.91 -18.14 -19.75
N ALA A 237 2.17 -16.84 -19.79
CA ALA A 237 2.53 -16.12 -21.01
C ALA A 237 3.99 -16.33 -21.43
N ASN A 238 4.93 -16.21 -20.49
CA ASN A 238 6.36 -16.12 -20.78
C ASN A 238 7.18 -17.33 -20.29
N GLY A 239 6.63 -18.12 -19.37
CA GLY A 239 7.39 -19.11 -18.61
C GLY A 239 8.25 -18.48 -17.50
N VAL A 240 8.72 -19.31 -16.56
CA VAL A 240 9.47 -18.86 -15.37
C VAL A 240 10.80 -18.19 -15.73
N ASP A 241 11.47 -18.66 -16.79
CA ASP A 241 12.81 -18.19 -17.19
C ASP A 241 12.83 -16.83 -17.90
N ALA A 242 11.66 -16.28 -18.25
CA ALA A 242 11.52 -15.02 -18.98
C ALA A 242 10.55 -14.05 -18.25
N LEU A 243 10.40 -14.22 -16.94
CA LEU A 243 9.68 -13.29 -16.10
C LEU A 243 10.53 -12.02 -15.87
N PRO A 244 9.95 -10.83 -16.07
CA PRO A 244 10.66 -9.58 -15.84
C PRO A 244 10.85 -9.32 -14.34
N TYR A 245 11.88 -8.55 -14.00
CA TYR A 245 12.25 -8.19 -12.64
C TYR A 245 11.07 -7.67 -11.81
N LYS A 246 10.22 -6.82 -12.40
CA LYS A 246 9.07 -6.24 -11.70
C LYS A 246 8.06 -7.28 -11.19
N ILE A 247 8.00 -8.47 -11.79
CA ILE A 247 7.16 -9.57 -11.30
C ILE A 247 7.86 -10.30 -10.15
N TRP A 248 9.17 -10.50 -10.25
CA TRP A 248 9.97 -11.06 -9.16
C TRP A 248 10.01 -10.16 -7.94
N SER A 249 10.03 -8.85 -8.13
CA SER A 249 10.00 -7.89 -7.02
C SER A 249 8.68 -7.96 -6.24
N LEU A 250 7.55 -8.34 -6.85
CA LEU A 250 6.29 -8.55 -6.11
C LEU A 250 6.33 -9.77 -5.19
N LEU A 251 7.24 -10.71 -5.45
CA LEU A 251 7.43 -11.92 -4.68
C LEU A 251 8.64 -11.80 -3.73
N SER A 252 9.31 -10.65 -3.69
CA SER A 252 10.51 -10.41 -2.91
C SER A 252 10.23 -9.40 -1.81
N ASP A 253 10.65 -9.70 -0.59
CA ASP A 253 10.60 -8.75 0.52
C ASP A 253 11.61 -7.60 0.33
N TYR A 254 12.62 -7.81 -0.52
CA TYR A 254 13.64 -6.80 -0.81
C TYR A 254 13.25 -5.93 -2.01
N GLN A 255 13.16 -4.62 -1.77
CA GLN A 255 12.92 -3.60 -2.79
C GLN A 255 14.16 -2.68 -2.87
N PRO A 256 15.06 -2.88 -3.84
CA PRO A 256 16.32 -2.15 -3.90
C PRO A 256 16.07 -0.65 -4.11
N ARG A 257 16.33 0.14 -3.07
CA ARG A 257 16.40 1.61 -3.12
C ARG A 257 17.77 2.17 -2.74
N ASN A 258 18.72 1.29 -2.46
CA ASN A 258 20.06 1.68 -2.02
C ASN A 258 20.87 2.47 -3.08
N LYS A 259 21.92 3.16 -2.63
CA LYS A 259 22.88 3.89 -3.49
C LYS A 259 23.37 3.10 -4.70
N PHE A 260 23.62 1.80 -4.52
CA PHE A 260 24.14 0.96 -5.60
C PHE A 260 23.12 0.82 -6.72
N TYR A 261 21.88 0.50 -6.39
CA TYR A 261 20.79 0.36 -7.35
C TYR A 261 20.49 1.71 -8.02
N GLN A 262 20.38 2.80 -7.26
CA GLN A 262 20.16 4.14 -7.83
C GLN A 262 21.26 4.55 -8.83
N LYS A 263 22.52 4.24 -8.52
CA LYS A 263 23.68 4.62 -9.34
C LYS A 263 23.86 3.74 -10.58
N TYR A 264 23.63 2.43 -10.46
CA TYR A 264 23.99 1.47 -11.51
C TYR A 264 22.80 0.91 -12.29
N ASN A 265 21.56 1.18 -11.88
CA ASN A 265 20.37 0.66 -12.54
C ASN A 265 19.69 1.61 -13.53
N ALA A 266 20.32 2.72 -13.90
CA ALA A 266 19.75 3.66 -14.89
C ALA A 266 19.38 2.99 -16.24
N ASP A 267 20.18 2.01 -16.66
CA ASP A 267 19.95 1.22 -17.89
C ASP A 267 19.28 -0.14 -17.61
N HIS A 268 18.63 -0.32 -16.45
CA HIS A 268 18.07 -1.61 -15.98
C HIS A 268 19.10 -2.74 -15.84
N PHE A 269 20.39 -2.40 -15.74
CA PHE A 269 21.47 -3.38 -15.66
C PHE A 269 21.36 -4.30 -14.44
N VAL A 270 20.97 -3.74 -13.29
CA VAL A 270 20.79 -4.50 -12.06
C VAL A 270 19.53 -5.37 -12.15
N ASP A 271 18.44 -4.86 -12.74
CA ASP A 271 17.21 -5.62 -13.00
C ASP A 271 17.46 -6.87 -13.84
N PHE A 272 18.16 -6.72 -14.98
CA PHE A 272 18.54 -7.85 -15.83
C PHE A 272 19.45 -8.85 -15.13
N SER A 273 20.27 -8.37 -14.19
CA SER A 273 21.14 -9.24 -13.40
C SER A 273 20.33 -10.07 -12.40
N TYR A 274 19.29 -9.51 -11.79
CA TYR A 274 18.35 -10.27 -10.95
C TYR A 274 17.62 -11.35 -11.74
N GLU A 275 17.06 -10.99 -12.90
CA GLU A 275 16.39 -11.94 -13.79
C GLU A 275 17.32 -13.09 -14.17
N LYS A 276 18.57 -12.78 -14.51
CA LYS A 276 19.60 -13.78 -14.83
C LYS A 276 19.91 -14.68 -13.63
N ALA A 277 20.07 -14.11 -12.44
CA ALA A 277 20.34 -14.89 -11.23
C ALA A 277 19.21 -15.87 -10.92
N ILE A 278 17.96 -15.42 -11.02
CA ILE A 278 16.78 -16.27 -10.79
C ILE A 278 16.68 -17.36 -11.86
N LYS A 279 17.01 -17.07 -13.12
CA LYS A 279 17.09 -18.08 -14.18
C LYS A 279 18.14 -19.16 -13.90
N VAL A 280 19.32 -18.78 -13.42
CA VAL A 280 20.37 -19.73 -13.01
C VAL A 280 19.88 -20.58 -11.83
N ALA A 281 19.21 -19.96 -10.86
CA ALA A 281 18.62 -20.68 -9.74
C ALA A 281 17.55 -21.67 -10.20
N ASN A 282 16.65 -21.27 -11.10
CA ASN A 282 15.63 -22.14 -11.66
C ASN A 282 16.25 -23.37 -12.35
N ALA A 283 17.30 -23.18 -13.15
CA ALA A 283 18.03 -24.28 -13.79
C ALA A 283 18.69 -25.23 -12.77
N HIS A 284 19.19 -24.70 -11.65
CA HIS A 284 19.73 -25.51 -10.56
C HIS A 284 18.63 -26.36 -9.91
N TYR A 285 17.49 -25.77 -9.53
CA TYR A 285 16.36 -26.50 -8.93
C TYR A 285 15.78 -27.57 -9.86
N LEU A 286 15.68 -27.28 -11.16
CA LEU A 286 15.25 -28.25 -12.16
C LEU A 286 16.20 -29.45 -12.23
N LYS A 287 17.51 -29.23 -12.11
CA LYS A 287 18.51 -30.29 -12.16
C LYS A 287 18.55 -31.14 -10.88
N THR A 288 18.42 -30.53 -9.71
CA THR A 288 18.54 -31.21 -8.41
C THR A 288 17.25 -31.86 -7.96
N THR A 289 16.11 -31.20 -8.17
CA THR A 289 14.80 -31.62 -7.63
C THR A 289 13.80 -32.01 -8.71
N GLY A 290 14.07 -31.73 -9.98
CA GLY A 290 13.14 -31.95 -11.09
C GLY A 290 11.98 -30.95 -11.13
N LYS A 291 11.95 -29.95 -10.23
CA LYS A 291 10.90 -28.94 -10.12
C LYS A 291 11.47 -27.55 -10.40
N SER A 292 10.64 -26.64 -10.91
CA SER A 292 11.04 -25.23 -11.06
C SER A 292 11.22 -24.57 -9.70
N VAL A 293 11.90 -23.41 -9.65
CA VAL A 293 12.05 -22.62 -8.40
C VAL A 293 10.69 -22.34 -7.76
N ILE A 294 9.66 -22.10 -8.57
CA ILE A 294 8.29 -21.89 -8.11
C ILE A 294 7.67 -23.20 -7.60
N ASP A 295 7.70 -24.27 -8.40
CA ASP A 295 7.04 -25.54 -8.05
C ASP A 295 7.71 -26.26 -6.86
N HIS A 296 8.94 -25.86 -6.54
CA HIS A 296 9.66 -26.32 -5.34
C HIS A 296 9.06 -25.74 -4.04
N PHE A 297 8.60 -24.48 -4.06
CA PHE A 297 8.13 -23.76 -2.87
C PHE A 297 6.61 -23.53 -2.84
N VAL A 298 5.93 -23.58 -3.98
CA VAL A 298 4.50 -23.29 -4.11
C VAL A 298 3.72 -24.56 -4.45
N SER A 299 2.59 -24.76 -3.78
CA SER A 299 1.70 -25.88 -4.04
C SER A 299 1.07 -25.78 -5.44
N GLU A 300 0.85 -26.91 -6.10
CA GLU A 300 0.07 -27.00 -7.34
C GLU A 300 -1.44 -26.73 -7.11
N ARG A 301 -1.86 -26.57 -5.86
CA ARG A 301 -3.25 -26.26 -5.51
C ARG A 301 -3.67 -24.91 -6.10
N VAL A 302 -4.71 -24.95 -6.95
CA VAL A 302 -5.35 -23.76 -7.50
C VAL A 302 -6.43 -23.27 -6.54
N LEU A 303 -6.36 -22.00 -6.17
CA LEU A 303 -7.33 -21.32 -5.31
C LEU A 303 -8.24 -20.41 -6.14
N ASN A 304 -9.46 -20.18 -5.65
CA ASN A 304 -10.32 -19.10 -6.14
C ASN A 304 -9.98 -17.84 -5.32
N TYR A 305 -9.41 -16.84 -5.97
CA TYR A 305 -9.09 -15.59 -5.32
C TYR A 305 -10.29 -14.66 -5.34
N GLU A 306 -10.75 -14.34 -4.15
CA GLU A 306 -11.73 -13.31 -3.87
C GLU A 306 -11.06 -12.24 -3.01
N LYS A 307 -11.42 -10.98 -3.25
CA LYS A 307 -10.90 -9.82 -2.53
C LYS A 307 -12.06 -9.08 -1.88
N PRO A 308 -11.99 -8.72 -0.59
CA PRO A 308 -12.91 -7.77 0.01
C PRO A 308 -12.90 -6.44 -0.76
N VAL A 309 -14.08 -5.90 -1.06
CA VAL A 309 -14.21 -4.68 -1.89
C VAL A 309 -14.69 -3.50 -1.09
N PHE A 310 -14.24 -2.31 -1.49
CA PHE A 310 -14.65 -1.02 -0.96
C PHE A 310 -14.37 -0.86 0.54
N SER A 311 -13.30 -1.50 1.03
CA SER A 311 -12.82 -1.33 2.40
C SER A 311 -12.68 0.15 2.71
N SER A 312 -13.34 0.63 3.76
CA SER A 312 -13.34 2.04 4.17
C SER A 312 -13.97 3.03 3.17
N ALA A 313 -14.71 2.60 2.13
CA ALA A 313 -15.39 3.52 1.21
C ALA A 313 -16.87 3.70 1.56
N LEU A 314 -17.42 4.90 1.27
CA LEU A 314 -18.85 5.16 1.39
C LEU A 314 -19.58 4.75 0.11
N ILE A 315 -20.18 3.56 0.08
CA ILE A 315 -20.93 3.03 -1.06
C ILE A 315 -22.43 2.96 -0.75
N GLY A 316 -23.25 3.50 -1.65
CA GLY A 316 -24.71 3.54 -1.52
C GLY A 316 -25.47 2.59 -2.45
N PHE A 317 -24.78 1.84 -3.31
CA PHE A 317 -25.40 0.77 -4.12
C PHE A 317 -25.16 -0.60 -3.49
N SER A 318 -26.02 -1.57 -3.78
CA SER A 318 -25.82 -2.96 -3.34
C SER A 318 -24.64 -3.61 -4.06
N HIS A 319 -23.72 -4.20 -3.30
CA HIS A 319 -22.52 -4.88 -3.80
C HIS A 319 -22.21 -6.13 -2.97
N PRO A 320 -21.50 -7.12 -3.51
CA PRO A 320 -21.02 -8.26 -2.72
C PRO A 320 -19.95 -7.80 -1.72
N ALA A 321 -19.77 -8.57 -0.64
CA ALA A 321 -18.70 -8.33 0.34
C ALA A 321 -17.31 -8.53 -0.26
N SER A 322 -17.19 -9.50 -1.17
CA SER A 322 -15.96 -9.81 -1.91
C SER A 322 -16.23 -9.87 -3.41
N ALA A 323 -15.26 -9.42 -4.21
CA ALA A 323 -15.28 -9.61 -5.66
C ALA A 323 -14.37 -10.76 -6.05
N ARG A 324 -14.90 -11.63 -6.93
CA ARG A 324 -14.11 -12.71 -7.53
C ARG A 324 -13.20 -12.13 -8.60
N LEU A 325 -11.90 -12.39 -8.47
CA LEU A 325 -10.89 -11.91 -9.40
C LEU A 325 -10.61 -12.98 -10.47
N ALA A 326 -9.89 -14.04 -10.09
CA ALA A 326 -9.57 -15.16 -10.96
C ALA A 326 -9.13 -16.37 -10.13
N THR A 327 -8.65 -17.42 -10.80
CA THR A 327 -8.05 -18.59 -10.17
C THR A 327 -6.55 -18.63 -10.41
N GLY A 328 -5.79 -19.01 -9.38
CA GLY A 328 -4.33 -19.08 -9.45
C GLY A 328 -3.74 -19.85 -8.28
N ARG A 329 -2.43 -20.09 -8.32
CA ARG A 329 -1.69 -20.65 -7.18
C ARG A 329 -1.36 -19.56 -6.15
N ASP A 330 -0.90 -19.97 -4.97
CA ASP A 330 -0.54 -19.05 -3.88
C ASP A 330 0.97 -18.78 -3.86
N TYR A 331 1.36 -17.70 -4.53
CA TYR A 331 2.73 -17.26 -4.67
C TYR A 331 3.13 -16.30 -3.55
N ALA A 332 2.37 -15.21 -3.38
CA ALA A 332 2.60 -14.17 -2.38
C ALA A 332 2.48 -14.69 -0.94
N GLY A 333 1.61 -15.68 -0.69
CA GLY A 333 1.50 -16.30 0.64
C GLY A 333 2.69 -17.19 1.04
N SER A 334 3.61 -17.50 0.12
CA SER A 334 4.74 -18.38 0.40
C SER A 334 5.96 -17.59 0.90
N THR A 335 6.09 -17.46 2.22
CA THR A 335 7.26 -16.84 2.87
C THR A 335 8.59 -17.50 2.49
N ARG A 336 8.57 -18.83 2.25
CA ARG A 336 9.75 -19.59 1.81
C ARG A 336 10.20 -19.19 0.41
N LEU A 337 9.26 -18.96 -0.50
CA LEU A 337 9.57 -18.44 -1.83
C LEU A 337 10.13 -17.02 -1.71
N ALA A 338 9.48 -16.16 -0.95
CA ALA A 338 9.89 -14.76 -0.79
C ALA A 338 11.32 -14.62 -0.24
N ASN A 339 11.65 -15.38 0.81
CA ASN A 339 13.00 -15.42 1.39
C ASN A 339 14.04 -15.95 0.39
N ASN A 340 13.68 -16.96 -0.42
CA ASN A 340 14.59 -17.52 -1.41
C ASN A 340 14.88 -16.54 -2.55
N ILE A 341 13.84 -15.90 -3.12
CA ILE A 341 13.99 -14.89 -4.17
C ILE A 341 14.79 -13.69 -3.64
N THR A 342 14.46 -13.22 -2.44
CA THR A 342 15.20 -12.14 -1.75
C THR A 342 16.69 -12.49 -1.62
N SER A 343 17.00 -13.70 -1.15
CA SER A 343 18.39 -14.14 -0.98
C SER A 343 19.14 -14.24 -2.30
N ILE A 344 18.49 -14.76 -3.37
CA ILE A 344 19.06 -14.82 -4.72
C ILE A 344 19.37 -13.42 -5.25
N MET A 345 18.43 -12.48 -5.11
CA MET A 345 18.59 -11.09 -5.55
C MET A 345 19.72 -10.39 -4.80
N LYS A 346 19.73 -10.43 -3.47
CA LYS A 346 20.80 -9.83 -2.64
C LYS A 346 22.17 -10.43 -2.95
N TYR A 347 22.26 -11.74 -3.18
CA TYR A 347 23.52 -12.38 -3.54
C TYR A 347 24.01 -11.95 -4.93
N ALA A 348 23.11 -11.87 -5.91
CA ALA A 348 23.44 -11.36 -7.24
C ALA A 348 23.95 -9.91 -7.17
N GLU A 349 23.31 -9.05 -6.37
CA GLU A 349 23.77 -7.67 -6.17
C GLU A 349 25.14 -7.64 -5.51
N ASN A 350 25.41 -8.47 -4.50
CA ASN A 350 26.73 -8.57 -3.86
C ASN A 350 27.84 -9.00 -4.85
N ILE A 351 27.53 -9.88 -5.80
CA ILE A 351 28.46 -10.21 -6.89
C ILE A 351 28.75 -8.95 -7.71
N LEU A 352 27.72 -8.22 -8.14
CA LEU A 352 27.89 -6.99 -8.93
C LEU A 352 28.67 -5.90 -8.16
N ARG A 353 28.36 -5.69 -6.88
CA ARG A 353 29.06 -4.77 -5.98
C ARG A 353 30.55 -5.10 -5.90
N LYS A 354 30.89 -6.38 -5.72
CA LYS A 354 32.29 -6.83 -5.73
C LYS A 354 32.96 -6.58 -7.09
N GLN A 355 32.24 -6.78 -8.20
CA GLN A 355 32.78 -6.54 -9.54
C GLN A 355 33.02 -5.04 -9.82
N LEU A 356 32.14 -4.18 -9.30
CA LEU A 356 32.20 -2.72 -9.44
C LEU A 356 32.98 -2.03 -8.31
N LYS A 357 33.58 -2.80 -7.39
CA LYS A 357 34.36 -2.33 -6.24
C LYS A 357 33.58 -1.42 -5.28
N PHE A 358 32.31 -1.72 -5.06
CA PHE A 358 31.49 -1.08 -4.03
C PHE A 358 31.80 -1.71 -2.66
N SER A 359 31.96 -0.88 -1.63
CA SER A 359 32.49 -1.26 -0.31
C SER A 359 31.48 -2.01 0.56
N ALA A 360 30.21 -1.58 0.57
CA ALA A 360 29.16 -2.13 1.43
C ALA A 360 28.51 -3.40 0.85
N LYS A 361 28.21 -4.37 1.73
CA LYS A 361 27.58 -5.64 1.35
C LYS A 361 26.18 -5.78 1.94
N LEU A 362 25.28 -6.32 1.13
CA LEU A 362 23.98 -6.74 1.60
C LEU A 362 24.10 -7.96 2.52
N SER A 363 23.40 -7.88 3.63
CA SER A 363 23.39 -8.88 4.69
C SER A 363 22.09 -9.69 4.72
N GLY A 364 22.05 -10.78 5.51
CA GLY A 364 20.87 -11.63 5.66
C GLY A 364 20.62 -12.59 4.48
N ILE A 365 21.68 -13.15 3.89
CA ILE A 365 21.58 -14.04 2.72
C ILE A 365 21.73 -15.50 3.16
N GLU A 366 20.71 -16.31 2.91
CA GLU A 366 20.73 -17.76 3.13
C GLU A 366 20.59 -18.49 1.80
N LEU A 367 21.71 -18.99 1.25
CA LEU A 367 21.72 -19.75 -0.01
C LEU A 367 22.54 -21.05 0.12
N PRO A 368 22.09 -22.16 -0.48
CA PRO A 368 22.90 -23.38 -0.59
C PRO A 368 24.24 -23.11 -1.29
N ALA A 369 25.32 -23.67 -0.76
CA ALA A 369 26.68 -23.45 -1.28
C ALA A 369 26.82 -23.81 -2.77
N GLU A 370 26.12 -24.85 -3.23
CA GLU A 370 26.12 -25.24 -4.64
C GLU A 370 25.48 -24.18 -5.54
N LEU A 371 24.37 -23.59 -5.12
CA LEU A 371 23.68 -22.53 -5.87
C LEU A 371 24.54 -21.26 -5.92
N ALA A 372 25.16 -20.88 -4.79
CA ALA A 372 26.07 -19.75 -4.71
C ALA A 372 27.26 -19.89 -5.70
N GLN A 373 27.84 -21.09 -5.80
CA GLN A 373 28.91 -21.37 -6.77
C GLN A 373 28.44 -21.27 -8.22
N GLN A 374 27.24 -21.75 -8.53
CA GLN A 374 26.68 -21.64 -9.89
C GLN A 374 26.42 -20.19 -10.28
N LEU A 375 25.92 -19.37 -9.35
CA LEU A 375 25.73 -17.93 -9.57
C LEU A 375 27.07 -17.25 -9.87
N GLU A 376 28.08 -17.44 -9.02
CA GLU A 376 29.41 -16.85 -9.23
C GLU A 376 30.01 -17.23 -10.59
N LEU A 377 29.91 -18.50 -11.00
CA LEU A 377 30.36 -18.97 -12.33
C LEU A 377 29.60 -18.29 -13.48
N ALA A 378 28.27 -18.16 -13.36
CA ALA A 378 27.44 -17.54 -14.39
C ALA A 378 27.75 -16.04 -14.61
N PHE A 379 28.15 -15.34 -13.55
CA PHE A 379 28.57 -13.93 -13.62
C PHE A 379 30.05 -13.76 -14.00
N GLN A 380 30.90 -14.78 -13.80
CA GLN A 380 32.31 -14.75 -14.23
C GLN A 380 32.49 -14.98 -15.75
N GLN A 381 31.70 -15.88 -16.36
CA GLN A 381 31.79 -16.18 -17.79
C GLN A 381 31.49 -14.99 -18.71
N GLU A 382 30.88 -13.93 -18.19
CA GLU A 382 30.54 -12.73 -18.94
C GLU A 382 31.69 -11.74 -19.00
N LYS A 383 32.58 -11.72 -17.99
CA LYS A 383 33.84 -10.96 -18.05
C LYS A 383 34.76 -11.44 -19.17
N THR A 384 34.70 -12.73 -19.52
CA THR A 384 35.57 -13.35 -20.53
C THR A 384 34.98 -13.36 -21.94
N ARG A 385 33.73 -12.90 -22.12
CA ARG A 385 33.19 -12.56 -23.44
C ARG A 385 33.49 -11.09 -23.71
N PRO A 386 34.57 -10.73 -24.43
CA PRO A 386 34.76 -9.34 -24.82
C PRO A 386 33.56 -8.91 -25.68
N ARG A 387 32.79 -7.93 -25.20
CA ARG A 387 32.00 -7.06 -26.08
C ARG A 387 33.01 -6.50 -27.08
N LYS A 388 33.05 -7.02 -28.31
CA LYS A 388 33.76 -6.35 -29.41
C LYS A 388 33.06 -4.99 -29.57
N PRO A 389 33.68 -3.87 -29.20
CA PRO A 389 33.16 -2.59 -29.63
C PRO A 389 33.39 -2.55 -31.14
N ASP A 390 32.35 -2.27 -31.92
CA ASP A 390 32.57 -1.93 -33.33
C ASP A 390 33.56 -0.76 -33.37
N PRO A 391 34.67 -0.86 -34.12
CA PRO A 391 35.69 0.17 -34.11
C PRO A 391 35.11 1.43 -34.76
N ILE A 392 34.71 2.40 -33.93
CA ILE A 392 34.46 3.76 -34.38
C ILE A 392 35.79 4.31 -34.88
N LYS A 393 35.90 4.47 -36.21
CA LYS A 393 37.06 5.10 -36.86
C LYS A 393 37.00 6.61 -36.60
N ILE A 394 37.57 7.05 -35.47
CA ILE A 394 37.72 8.47 -35.17
C ILE A 394 39.06 8.93 -35.77
N THR A 395 39.00 9.80 -36.77
CA THR A 395 40.19 10.51 -37.27
C THR A 395 40.42 11.72 -36.37
N ILE A 396 41.45 11.65 -35.52
CA ILE A 396 41.79 12.68 -34.55
C ILE A 396 42.73 13.69 -35.22
N ASP A 397 42.35 14.96 -35.17
CA ASP A 397 43.16 16.08 -35.65
C ASP A 397 44.21 16.44 -34.58
N HIS A 398 45.47 16.08 -34.84
CA HIS A 398 46.55 16.12 -33.84
C HIS A 398 46.90 17.54 -33.36
N GLU A 399 46.61 18.58 -34.16
CA GLU A 399 46.85 19.97 -33.75
C GLU A 399 45.86 20.44 -32.68
N ARG A 400 44.60 19.97 -32.76
CA ARG A 400 43.53 20.36 -31.83
C ARG A 400 43.62 19.64 -30.48
N VAL A 401 44.23 18.47 -30.46
CA VAL A 401 44.51 17.72 -29.22
C VAL A 401 45.64 18.36 -28.44
N ALA A 402 46.68 18.86 -29.12
CA ALA A 402 47.78 19.57 -28.46
C ALA A 402 47.29 20.87 -27.78
N SER A 403 46.44 21.66 -28.45
CA SER A 403 45.88 22.88 -27.85
C SER A 403 44.99 22.57 -26.64
N LEU A 404 44.18 21.50 -26.70
CA LEU A 404 43.34 21.07 -25.58
C LEU A 404 44.14 20.54 -24.38
N HIS A 405 45.30 19.92 -24.60
CA HIS A 405 46.19 19.50 -23.51
C HIS A 405 46.86 20.69 -22.81
N GLU A 406 47.23 21.72 -23.55
CA GLU A 406 47.80 22.95 -22.98
C GLU A 406 46.75 23.69 -22.13
N GLU A 407 45.52 23.82 -22.65
CA GLU A 407 44.39 24.44 -21.94
C GLU A 407 43.98 23.64 -20.70
N SER A 408 43.97 22.31 -20.77
CA SER A 408 43.61 21.44 -19.64
C SER A 408 44.69 21.42 -18.54
N ARG A 409 45.96 21.59 -18.90
CA ARG A 409 47.07 21.69 -17.93
C ARG A 409 47.01 23.01 -17.15
N ALA A 410 46.70 24.12 -17.84
CA ALA A 410 46.49 25.42 -17.21
C ALA A 410 45.27 25.42 -16.26
N VAL A 411 44.18 24.76 -16.64
CA VAL A 411 42.99 24.58 -15.79
C VAL A 411 43.28 23.66 -14.59
N SER A 412 44.07 22.60 -14.77
CA SER A 412 44.49 21.71 -13.67
C SER A 412 45.41 22.39 -12.66
N GLU A 413 46.34 23.24 -13.11
CA GLU A 413 47.21 24.01 -12.20
C GLU A 413 46.44 25.09 -11.42
N MET A 414 45.40 25.69 -12.03
CA MET A 414 44.50 26.61 -11.32
C MET A 414 43.63 25.89 -10.27
N LEU A 415 43.15 24.68 -10.56
CA LEU A 415 42.32 23.88 -9.65
C LEU A 415 43.12 23.21 -8.52
N ALA A 416 44.43 22.99 -8.70
CA ALA A 416 45.29 22.31 -7.73
C ALA A 416 45.59 23.12 -6.46
N THR A 417 45.16 24.39 -6.37
CA THR A 417 45.34 25.21 -5.16
C THR A 417 44.13 25.25 -4.21
N GLU A 418 43.02 24.56 -4.53
CA GLU A 418 41.81 24.58 -3.69
C GLU A 418 41.25 23.20 -3.26
N GLN A 419 41.93 22.08 -3.51
CA GLN A 419 41.42 20.77 -3.08
C GLN A 419 42.48 19.91 -2.39
N VAL A 420 42.67 20.16 -1.09
CA VAL A 420 43.09 19.11 -0.15
C VAL A 420 41.91 18.87 0.79
N GLY A 421 41.01 18.01 0.34
CA GLY A 421 39.89 17.50 1.11
C GLY A 421 39.39 16.27 0.38
N ALA A 422 39.76 15.09 0.88
CA ALA A 422 39.28 13.82 0.37
C ALA A 422 37.75 13.87 0.25
N GLU A 423 37.22 13.59 -0.94
CA GLU A 423 35.80 13.31 -1.16
C GLU A 423 35.40 12.16 -0.21
N LYS A 424 34.81 12.50 0.93
CA LYS A 424 34.02 11.53 1.69
C LYS A 424 32.84 11.15 0.80
N GLU A 425 32.67 9.83 0.67
CA GLU A 425 31.60 9.16 -0.06
C GLU A 425 30.27 9.92 0.09
N LEU A 426 29.63 10.18 -1.04
CA LEU A 426 28.38 10.94 -1.10
C LEU A 426 27.32 10.27 -0.21
N LEU A 427 26.90 10.97 0.85
CA LEU A 427 25.81 10.63 1.75
C LEU A 427 24.44 10.81 1.05
N THR A 428 24.18 10.08 -0.03
CA THR A 428 22.98 10.26 -0.88
C THR A 428 21.69 9.80 -0.21
N ASP A 429 21.78 8.81 0.67
CA ASP A 429 20.61 8.21 1.36
C ASP A 429 20.37 8.88 2.72
N LEU A 430 21.06 9.99 3.00
CA LEU A 430 21.03 10.71 4.27
C LEU A 430 19.63 11.26 4.57
N GLU A 431 18.91 11.72 3.55
CA GLU A 431 17.57 12.25 3.75
C GLU A 431 16.56 11.14 4.06
N GLU A 432 16.65 10.01 3.38
CA GLU A 432 15.83 8.82 3.66
C GLU A 432 16.14 8.25 5.05
N THR A 433 17.43 8.20 5.42
CA THR A 433 17.87 7.77 6.76
C THR A 433 17.43 8.77 7.84
N ARG A 434 17.40 10.08 7.56
CA ARG A 434 16.83 11.09 8.47
C ARG A 434 15.32 10.93 8.62
N ILE A 435 14.61 10.65 7.53
CA ILE A 435 13.16 10.39 7.57
C ILE A 435 12.88 9.15 8.41
N LEU A 436 13.64 8.07 8.20
CA LEU A 436 13.58 6.88 9.03
C LEU A 436 13.85 7.24 10.49
N TRP A 437 14.96 7.90 10.81
CA TRP A 437 15.34 8.27 12.18
C TRP A 437 14.25 9.10 12.88
N LYS A 438 13.66 10.07 12.20
CA LYS A 438 12.53 10.86 12.72
C LYS A 438 11.28 10.02 12.97
N SER A 439 11.02 9.01 12.15
CA SER A 439 9.89 8.07 12.32
C SER A 439 10.09 7.03 13.44
N LEU A 440 11.34 6.84 13.88
CA LEU A 440 11.69 5.94 14.96
C LEU A 440 11.41 6.56 16.33
N GLN A 441 10.96 5.74 17.26
CA GLN A 441 10.76 6.07 18.67
C GLN A 441 12.10 6.13 19.43
N SER A 442 12.14 6.76 20.61
CA SER A 442 13.36 6.92 21.40
C SER A 442 14.01 5.59 21.79
N SER A 443 13.22 4.55 22.07
CA SER A 443 13.70 3.17 22.32
C SER A 443 14.35 2.57 21.06
N GLU A 444 13.71 2.70 19.90
CA GLU A 444 14.21 2.21 18.61
C GLU A 444 15.52 2.93 18.20
N ARG A 445 15.60 4.25 18.40
CA ARG A 445 16.82 5.03 18.16
C ARG A 445 17.96 4.62 19.09
N LYS A 446 17.66 4.31 20.36
CA LYS A 446 18.64 3.77 21.33
C LYS A 446 19.16 2.40 20.87
N VAL A 447 18.29 1.51 20.38
CA VAL A 447 18.69 0.21 19.78
C VAL A 447 19.64 0.42 18.62
N LEU A 448 19.28 1.23 17.64
CA LEU A 448 20.13 1.47 16.48
C LEU A 448 21.47 2.14 16.86
N ALA A 449 21.47 3.09 17.79
CA ALA A 449 22.69 3.72 18.28
C ALA A 449 23.59 2.73 19.05
N GLY A 450 23.00 1.85 19.86
CA GLY A 450 23.72 0.81 20.61
C GLY A 450 24.33 -0.27 19.71
N LEU A 451 23.59 -0.67 18.66
CA LEU A 451 24.08 -1.57 17.61
C LEU A 451 25.18 -0.91 16.76
N LEU A 452 25.03 0.37 16.41
CA LEU A 452 26.03 1.13 15.64
C LEU A 452 27.34 1.31 16.41
N ALA A 453 27.24 1.61 17.71
CA ALA A 453 28.38 1.70 18.61
C ALA A 453 29.02 0.33 18.90
N LYS A 454 28.45 -0.77 18.37
CA LYS A 454 28.85 -2.17 18.62
C LYS A 454 28.86 -2.54 20.10
N VAL A 455 28.06 -1.84 20.90
CA VAL A 455 27.91 -2.09 22.34
C VAL A 455 26.88 -3.20 22.56
N TRP A 456 25.88 -3.28 21.69
CA TRP A 456 24.87 -4.34 21.69
C TRP A 456 25.06 -5.22 20.46
N ASN A 457 25.05 -6.53 20.66
CA ASN A 457 25.07 -7.52 19.60
C ASN A 457 24.17 -8.73 19.86
N THR A 458 23.52 -8.83 21.02
CA THR A 458 22.57 -9.91 21.35
C THR A 458 21.26 -9.39 21.95
N PHE A 459 20.20 -10.19 21.87
CA PHE A 459 18.89 -9.88 22.48
C PHE A 459 18.99 -9.60 23.99
N GLU A 460 19.80 -10.38 24.72
CA GLU A 460 20.00 -10.20 26.16
C GLU A 460 20.68 -8.87 26.51
N GLN A 461 21.62 -8.41 25.70
CA GLN A 461 22.26 -7.11 25.94
C GLN A 461 21.29 -5.95 25.70
N ILE A 462 20.45 -6.05 24.68
CA ILE A 462 19.41 -5.07 24.39
C ILE A 462 18.36 -5.08 25.52
N LYS A 463 17.98 -6.28 25.98
CA LYS A 463 17.10 -6.50 27.15
C LYS A 463 17.61 -5.76 28.37
N ILE A 464 18.86 -6.04 28.77
CA ILE A 464 19.50 -5.46 29.96
C ILE A 464 19.62 -3.94 29.84
N ALA A 465 19.96 -3.43 28.66
CA ALA A 465 20.20 -2.01 28.46
C ALA A 465 18.91 -1.16 28.40
N LEU A 466 17.81 -1.75 27.94
CA LEU A 466 16.51 -1.07 27.85
C LEU A 466 15.56 -1.40 29.02
N GLY A 467 15.86 -2.44 29.82
CA GLY A 467 15.02 -2.86 30.94
C GLY A 467 13.68 -3.46 30.51
N VAL A 468 13.60 -4.02 29.29
CA VAL A 468 12.38 -4.56 28.68
C VAL A 468 12.42 -6.09 28.63
N GLU A 469 11.29 -6.76 28.40
CA GLU A 469 11.29 -8.21 28.21
C GLU A 469 11.74 -8.63 26.79
N LEU A 470 12.19 -9.88 26.63
CA LEU A 470 12.70 -10.40 25.35
C LEU A 470 11.68 -10.29 24.20
N GLU A 471 10.40 -10.53 24.49
CA GLU A 471 9.31 -10.40 23.52
C GLU A 471 9.18 -8.95 23.03
N GLN A 472 9.35 -7.98 23.91
CA GLN A 472 9.33 -6.55 23.57
C GLN A 472 10.54 -6.16 22.72
N VAL A 473 11.71 -6.77 22.95
CA VAL A 473 12.88 -6.58 22.07
C VAL A 473 12.58 -7.08 20.66
N SER A 474 11.96 -8.25 20.52
CA SER A 474 11.57 -8.78 19.21
C SER A 474 10.61 -7.84 18.46
N LEU A 475 9.59 -7.34 19.15
CA LEU A 475 8.62 -6.39 18.57
C LEU A 475 9.29 -5.07 18.17
N LEU A 476 10.25 -4.58 18.95
CA LEU A 476 11.02 -3.38 18.60
C LEU A 476 11.84 -3.59 17.32
N LEU A 477 12.51 -4.73 17.18
CA LEU A 477 13.29 -5.05 15.98
C LEU A 477 12.39 -5.22 14.75
N GLU A 478 11.22 -5.84 14.92
CA GLU A 478 10.23 -5.97 13.85
C GLU A 478 9.68 -4.61 13.41
N SER A 479 9.35 -3.73 14.36
CA SER A 479 8.92 -2.36 14.09
C SER A 479 9.98 -1.56 13.34
N ILE A 480 11.25 -1.64 13.77
CA ILE A 480 12.39 -1.00 13.07
C ILE A 480 12.47 -1.51 11.63
N ASN A 481 12.42 -2.83 11.43
CA ASN A 481 12.52 -3.43 10.10
C ASN A 481 11.33 -3.08 9.20
N LYS A 482 10.11 -3.00 9.75
CA LYS A 482 8.92 -2.57 9.00
C LYS A 482 9.06 -1.12 8.52
N LYS A 483 9.53 -0.23 9.41
CA LYS A 483 9.77 1.18 9.08
C LYS A 483 10.94 1.36 8.10
N SER A 484 12.01 0.57 8.25
CA SER A 484 13.13 0.63 7.32
C SER A 484 12.77 0.09 5.95
N LEU A 485 11.96 -0.97 5.88
CA LEU A 485 11.51 -1.53 4.61
C LEU A 485 10.65 -0.53 3.82
N SER A 486 9.79 0.23 4.49
CA SER A 486 8.94 1.22 3.82
C SER A 486 9.72 2.42 3.30
N VAL A 487 10.76 2.86 4.02
CA VAL A 487 11.57 4.04 3.67
C VAL A 487 12.74 3.64 2.79
N LEU A 488 13.64 2.80 3.29
CA LEU A 488 14.91 2.40 2.67
C LEU A 488 14.78 1.21 1.70
N GLY A 489 13.62 0.54 1.66
CA GLY A 489 13.41 -0.63 0.78
C GLY A 489 14.11 -1.91 1.25
N ASP A 490 14.80 -1.88 2.39
CA ASP A 490 15.46 -3.03 3.00
C ASP A 490 15.35 -3.03 4.53
N LYS A 491 15.59 -4.19 5.14
CA LYS A 491 15.63 -4.35 6.60
C LYS A 491 16.91 -3.72 7.15
N MET A 492 16.77 -2.92 8.21
CA MET A 492 17.91 -2.26 8.87
C MET A 492 18.66 -3.22 9.79
N VAL A 493 17.95 -4.20 10.33
CA VAL A 493 18.48 -5.14 11.33
C VAL A 493 18.28 -6.58 10.86
N TYR A 494 19.37 -7.36 10.91
CA TYR A 494 19.39 -8.78 10.58
C TYR A 494 19.79 -9.60 11.80
N GLN A 495 19.11 -10.72 12.00
CA GLN A 495 19.48 -11.72 12.97
C GLN A 495 20.22 -12.85 12.26
N THR A 496 21.43 -13.18 12.73
CA THR A 496 22.15 -14.39 12.34
C THR A 496 22.56 -15.12 13.60
N ASP A 497 22.09 -16.36 13.76
CA ASP A 497 22.24 -17.16 14.97
C ASP A 497 21.73 -16.41 16.23
N ASP A 498 22.65 -16.04 17.13
CA ASP A 498 22.42 -15.34 18.39
C ASP A 498 22.84 -13.86 18.34
N ALA A 499 23.26 -13.38 17.16
CA ALA A 499 23.81 -12.04 16.96
C ALA A 499 22.92 -11.17 16.05
N ILE A 500 22.86 -9.88 16.41
CA ILE A 500 22.10 -8.85 15.71
C ILE A 500 23.09 -7.96 14.96
N HIS A 501 22.87 -7.81 13.65
CA HIS A 501 23.72 -7.03 12.76
C HIS A 501 22.93 -5.90 12.09
N LEU A 502 23.57 -4.75 11.93
CA LEU A 502 23.04 -3.66 11.10
C LEU A 502 23.35 -3.88 9.63
N ALA A 503 22.44 -3.41 8.78
CA ALA A 503 22.67 -3.28 7.35
C ALA A 503 23.88 -2.36 7.09
N GLU A 504 24.97 -2.91 6.53
CA GLU A 504 26.22 -2.17 6.26
C GLU A 504 26.00 -0.96 5.34
N ASP A 505 25.02 -1.05 4.43
CA ASP A 505 24.72 -0.06 3.40
C ASP A 505 24.28 1.32 3.92
N PHE A 506 23.76 1.35 5.14
CA PHE A 506 23.20 2.56 5.76
C PHE A 506 23.98 2.98 7.01
N MET A 507 25.11 2.33 7.31
CA MET A 507 25.87 2.60 8.53
C MET A 507 26.53 3.98 8.52
N ASP A 508 27.02 4.42 7.37
CA ASP A 508 27.67 5.72 7.18
C ASP A 508 26.67 6.87 7.33
N GLU A 509 25.47 6.77 6.73
CA GLU A 509 24.39 7.72 6.99
C GLU A 509 23.93 7.68 8.43
N LEU A 510 23.72 6.49 9.00
CA LEU A 510 23.27 6.36 10.38
C LEU A 510 24.28 7.00 11.35
N GLU A 511 25.58 6.87 11.08
CA GLU A 511 26.62 7.53 11.88
C GLU A 511 26.54 9.06 11.81
N VAL A 512 26.21 9.61 10.64
CA VAL A 512 25.99 11.05 10.49
C VAL A 512 24.71 11.48 11.19
N VAL A 513 23.61 10.74 11.00
CA VAL A 513 22.30 11.06 11.59
C VAL A 513 22.32 10.97 13.12
N VAL A 514 22.98 9.97 13.69
CA VAL A 514 23.15 9.83 15.15
C VAL A 514 23.99 10.99 15.73
N LYS A 515 24.98 11.51 14.99
CA LYS A 515 25.76 12.68 15.40
C LYS A 515 24.98 14.00 15.28
N GLU A 516 24.16 14.13 14.24
CA GLU A 516 23.30 15.31 14.02
C GLU A 516 22.14 15.36 15.02
N MET A 517 21.52 14.20 15.28
CA MET A 517 20.33 14.02 16.12
C MET A 517 20.57 12.89 17.14
N PRO A 518 21.31 13.15 18.23
CA PRO A 518 21.58 12.14 19.24
C PRO A 518 20.28 11.53 19.79
N PRO A 519 20.28 10.24 20.14
CA PRO A 519 19.09 9.50 20.57
C PRO A 519 18.42 10.06 21.84
N SER A 520 19.09 10.97 22.55
CA SER A 520 18.62 11.65 23.76
C SER A 520 18.15 13.10 23.54
N GLN A 521 18.20 13.62 22.30
CA GLN A 521 17.91 15.06 22.07
C GLN A 521 16.43 15.44 22.20
N ASP A 522 15.52 14.45 22.20
CA ASP A 522 14.11 14.69 22.51
C ASP A 522 13.89 14.98 24.02
N ASP A 523 14.85 14.66 24.88
CA ASP A 523 14.80 14.93 26.33
C ASP A 523 14.98 16.44 26.64
N ALA A 524 15.49 17.24 25.71
CA ALA A 524 15.79 18.66 25.94
C ALA A 524 14.66 19.63 25.55
N SER A 525 13.60 19.15 24.89
CA SER A 525 12.48 19.99 24.43
C SER A 525 11.17 19.76 25.17
N GLN A 526 11.13 18.79 26.09
CA GLN A 526 9.97 18.52 26.95
C GLN A 526 10.41 18.36 28.40
N GLU A 527 10.88 19.46 29.01
CA GLU A 527 10.85 19.60 30.47
C GLU A 527 9.38 19.66 30.90
N GLY A 528 8.76 18.50 31.09
CA GLY A 528 7.37 18.39 31.51
C GLY A 528 6.77 17.00 31.34
N MET A 529 7.23 16.07 32.17
CA MET A 529 6.59 14.82 32.63
C MET A 529 7.43 13.56 32.35
N ASP A 530 8.32 13.27 33.30
CA ASP A 530 8.85 11.94 33.54
C ASP A 530 7.72 11.01 34.03
N GLU A 531 7.21 10.16 33.15
CA GLU A 531 6.72 8.83 33.51
C GLU A 531 7.40 7.77 32.62
N PRO A 532 7.73 6.59 33.16
CA PRO A 532 8.39 5.53 32.42
C PRO A 532 7.59 5.16 31.15
N PHE A 533 8.28 5.16 30.01
CA PHE A 533 7.72 4.98 28.67
C PHE A 533 6.84 3.73 28.58
N ASN A 534 5.53 3.95 28.45
CA ASN A 534 4.54 2.88 28.37
C ASN A 534 3.80 3.00 27.02
N PRO A 535 3.98 2.05 26.07
CA PRO A 535 3.35 2.08 24.75
C PRO A 535 1.83 2.26 24.78
N TRP A 536 1.20 1.76 25.85
CA TRP A 536 -0.23 1.93 26.09
C TRP A 536 -0.60 3.37 26.42
N VAL A 537 0.24 4.13 27.13
CA VAL A 537 -0.04 5.55 27.45
C VAL A 537 -0.06 6.37 26.16
N GLN A 538 0.89 6.16 25.26
CA GLN A 538 0.88 6.83 23.95
C GLN A 538 -0.31 6.43 23.07
N PHE A 539 -0.70 5.16 23.13
CA PHE A 539 -1.91 4.71 22.46
C PHE A 539 -3.13 5.46 22.98
N PHE A 540 -3.32 5.54 24.30
CA PHE A 540 -4.44 6.28 24.92
C PHE A 540 -4.40 7.78 24.63
N ASP A 541 -3.21 8.40 24.57
CA ASP A 541 -3.04 9.82 24.21
C ASP A 541 -3.37 10.10 22.74
N ALA A 542 -3.19 9.12 21.86
CA ALA A 542 -3.51 9.22 20.44
C ALA A 542 -5.00 8.98 20.13
N LEU A 543 -5.78 8.48 21.09
CA LEU A 543 -7.20 8.17 20.88
C LEU A 543 -8.06 9.42 20.77
N ASP A 544 -8.96 9.42 19.79
CA ASP A 544 -10.00 10.42 19.68
C ASP A 544 -11.09 10.18 20.75
N PRO A 545 -11.90 11.20 21.13
CA PRO A 545 -12.89 11.05 22.20
C PRO A 545 -13.85 9.86 22.05
N VAL A 546 -14.20 9.52 20.81
CA VAL A 546 -15.05 8.36 20.45
C VAL A 546 -14.35 7.04 20.75
N GLU A 547 -13.07 6.97 20.41
CA GLU A 547 -12.24 5.79 20.57
C GLU A 547 -11.99 5.53 22.05
N VAL A 548 -11.71 6.57 22.84
CA VAL A 548 -11.57 6.46 24.30
C VAL A 548 -12.82 5.86 24.94
N GLU A 549 -14.02 6.29 24.51
CA GLU A 549 -15.29 5.78 25.02
C GLU A 549 -15.48 4.30 24.66
N ILE A 550 -15.19 3.91 23.42
CA ILE A 550 -15.30 2.53 22.95
C ILE A 550 -14.28 1.62 23.64
N THR A 551 -13.03 2.07 23.77
CA THR A 551 -11.96 1.33 24.48
C THR A 551 -12.30 1.13 25.95
N LYS A 552 -12.96 2.08 26.61
CA LYS A 552 -13.46 1.93 27.99
C LYS A 552 -14.53 0.85 28.12
N LEU A 553 -15.47 0.82 27.20
CA LEU A 553 -16.55 -0.18 27.20
C LEU A 553 -16.00 -1.58 26.90
N LEU A 554 -15.12 -1.69 25.90
CA LEU A 554 -14.40 -2.93 25.58
C LEU A 554 -13.53 -3.41 26.76
N GLY A 555 -12.84 -2.50 27.45
CA GLY A 555 -12.05 -2.85 28.64
C GLY A 555 -12.90 -3.32 29.84
N THR A 556 -14.13 -2.81 29.97
CA THR A 556 -15.05 -3.20 31.04
C THR A 556 -15.66 -4.58 30.76
N GLY A 557 -16.25 -4.75 29.58
CA GLY A 557 -17.02 -5.95 29.21
C GLY A 557 -16.22 -7.05 28.54
N GLY A 558 -15.02 -6.78 28.02
CA GLY A 558 -14.23 -7.70 27.18
C GLY A 558 -14.80 -7.92 25.77
N GLN A 559 -16.03 -7.50 25.56
CA GLN A 559 -16.78 -7.62 24.32
C GLN A 559 -17.73 -6.44 24.17
N LEU A 560 -18.04 -6.06 22.92
CA LEU A 560 -18.98 -5.00 22.61
C LEU A 560 -19.78 -5.37 21.36
N GLU A 561 -21.11 -5.41 21.47
CA GLU A 561 -21.95 -5.74 20.33
C GLU A 561 -21.93 -4.62 19.28
N GLU A 562 -22.00 -5.02 18.02
CA GLU A 562 -22.03 -4.12 16.87
C GLU A 562 -23.15 -3.08 16.94
N THR A 563 -24.28 -3.38 17.59
CA THR A 563 -25.41 -2.45 17.72
C THR A 563 -25.14 -1.34 18.72
N GLU A 564 -24.43 -1.62 19.80
CA GLU A 564 -24.03 -0.65 20.83
C GLU A 564 -22.92 0.26 20.31
N LEU A 565 -21.94 -0.35 19.63
CA LEU A 565 -20.83 0.35 18.98
C LEU A 565 -21.34 1.29 17.87
N ASP A 566 -22.41 0.90 17.17
CA ASP A 566 -23.12 1.75 16.20
C ASP A 566 -23.75 3.00 16.85
N VAL A 567 -24.36 2.86 18.04
CA VAL A 567 -25.00 3.97 18.75
C VAL A 567 -23.95 4.99 19.22
N ILE A 568 -22.83 4.52 19.74
CA ILE A 568 -21.73 5.37 20.22
C ILE A 568 -21.08 6.10 19.04
N ALA A 569 -20.72 5.37 17.98
CA ALA A 569 -20.12 5.96 16.79
C ALA A 569 -21.02 7.03 16.17
N ARG A 570 -22.34 6.77 16.08
CA ARG A 570 -23.33 7.75 15.57
C ARG A 570 -23.42 9.01 16.43
N THR A 571 -23.30 8.90 17.75
CA THR A 571 -23.33 10.05 18.66
C THR A 571 -22.20 11.03 18.38
N HIS A 572 -21.07 10.52 17.86
CA HIS A 572 -19.90 11.30 17.49
C HIS A 572 -19.75 11.52 15.96
N ASN A 573 -20.83 11.33 15.17
CA ASN A 573 -20.82 11.44 13.71
C ASN A 573 -19.81 10.51 12.99
N ALA A 574 -19.35 9.44 13.64
CA ALA A 574 -18.43 8.45 13.09
C ALA A 574 -19.16 7.17 12.66
N MET A 575 -18.53 6.35 11.81
CA MET A 575 -19.04 5.00 11.49
C MET A 575 -18.33 3.96 12.36
N ARG A 576 -19.09 3.00 12.89
CA ARG A 576 -18.59 1.93 13.75
C ARG A 576 -17.30 1.28 13.26
N ASN A 577 -17.33 0.72 12.05
CA ASN A 577 -16.18 0.01 11.48
C ASN A 577 -14.97 0.93 11.30
N ALA A 578 -15.21 2.21 10.97
CA ALA A 578 -14.14 3.20 10.80
C ALA A 578 -13.50 3.59 12.14
N VAL A 579 -14.28 3.68 13.22
CA VAL A 579 -13.72 3.93 14.56
C VAL A 579 -12.90 2.73 15.00
N MET A 580 -13.37 1.50 14.74
CA MET A 580 -12.60 0.30 15.05
C MET A 580 -11.35 0.15 14.18
N ASP A 581 -11.40 0.51 12.91
CA ASP A 581 -10.24 0.50 12.00
C ASP A 581 -9.19 1.53 12.43
N SER A 582 -9.63 2.75 12.79
CA SER A 582 -8.76 3.81 13.32
C SER A 582 -8.15 3.42 14.67
N LEU A 583 -8.96 2.83 15.56
CA LEU A 583 -8.51 2.30 16.84
C LEU A 583 -7.47 1.20 16.66
N ASN A 584 -7.71 0.25 15.75
CA ASN A 584 -6.78 -0.81 15.40
C ASN A 584 -5.52 -0.27 14.70
N GLU A 585 -5.62 0.77 13.88
CA GLU A 585 -4.47 1.44 13.28
C GLU A 585 -3.61 2.11 14.35
N LYS A 586 -4.21 2.85 15.29
CA LYS A 586 -3.49 3.47 16.41
C LYS A 586 -2.87 2.40 17.31
N ALA A 587 -3.56 1.30 17.57
CA ALA A 587 -3.00 0.17 18.32
C ALA A 587 -1.82 -0.45 17.57
N GLN A 588 -1.93 -0.65 16.25
CA GLN A 588 -0.88 -1.20 15.42
C GLN A 588 0.34 -0.27 15.31
N VAL A 589 0.14 1.05 15.37
CA VAL A 589 1.20 2.07 15.32
C VAL A 589 1.93 2.23 16.66
N HIS A 590 1.19 2.24 17.77
CA HIS A 590 1.75 2.56 19.09
C HIS A 590 2.09 1.32 19.93
N ILE A 591 1.31 0.24 19.78
CA ILE A 591 1.47 -1.03 20.53
C ILE A 591 2.04 -2.13 19.62
N GLY A 592 1.99 -1.96 18.30
CA GLY A 592 2.49 -2.94 17.33
C GLY A 592 1.56 -4.12 17.09
N GLN A 593 0.36 -4.10 17.68
CA GLN A 593 -0.57 -5.24 17.74
C GLN A 593 -2.00 -4.80 17.44
N LEU A 594 -2.85 -5.77 17.11
CA LEU A 594 -4.29 -5.60 16.84
C LEU A 594 -5.11 -6.21 17.98
N PRO A 595 -5.29 -5.50 19.10
CA PRO A 595 -5.94 -6.06 20.29
C PRO A 595 -7.45 -6.28 20.10
N PHE A 596 -8.07 -5.68 19.07
CA PHE A 596 -9.50 -5.76 18.83
C PHE A 596 -9.81 -6.55 17.56
N TYR A 597 -10.62 -7.60 17.69
CA TYR A 597 -11.07 -8.42 16.56
C TYR A 597 -12.59 -8.58 16.57
N LEU A 598 -13.14 -8.86 15.39
CA LEU A 598 -14.57 -9.08 15.19
C LEU A 598 -14.85 -10.58 15.11
N ASP A 599 -15.73 -11.09 15.97
CA ASP A 599 -16.28 -12.44 15.85
C ASP A 599 -17.82 -12.37 15.74
N GLY A 600 -18.33 -12.74 14.57
CA GLY A 600 -19.75 -12.62 14.23
C GLY A 600 -20.24 -11.17 14.21
N ILE A 601 -21.01 -10.79 15.23
CA ILE A 601 -21.60 -9.44 15.41
C ILE A 601 -21.07 -8.74 16.67
N THR A 602 -20.01 -9.25 17.26
CA THR A 602 -19.47 -8.77 18.53
C THR A 602 -17.97 -8.55 18.39
N TRP A 603 -17.52 -7.36 18.80
CA TRP A 603 -16.11 -7.04 18.89
C TRP A 603 -15.55 -7.54 20.21
N PHE A 604 -14.40 -8.19 20.16
CA PHE A 604 -13.71 -8.75 21.31
C PHE A 604 -12.33 -8.10 21.48
N VAL A 605 -11.86 -8.09 22.72
CA VAL A 605 -10.47 -7.83 23.05
C VAL A 605 -9.78 -9.18 23.25
N GLU A 606 -8.58 -9.40 22.71
CA GLU A 606 -7.85 -10.64 23.00
C GLU A 606 -7.62 -10.77 24.52
N GLU A 607 -7.80 -11.99 25.05
CA GLU A 607 -7.78 -12.26 26.49
C GLU A 607 -6.46 -11.84 27.15
N GLU A 608 -5.35 -11.86 26.40
CA GLU A 608 -4.01 -11.46 26.85
C GLU A 608 -3.91 -9.94 27.10
N TYR A 609 -4.68 -9.12 26.37
CA TYR A 609 -4.63 -7.66 26.47
C TYR A 609 -5.68 -7.07 27.40
N LEU A 610 -6.71 -7.84 27.74
CA LEU A 610 -7.82 -7.40 28.57
C LEU A 610 -7.38 -6.96 30.00
N PRO A 611 -6.45 -7.66 30.69
CA PRO A 611 -5.88 -7.19 31.95
C PRO A 611 -5.06 -5.90 31.82
N LEU A 612 -4.33 -5.73 30.71
CA LEU A 612 -3.51 -4.55 30.44
C LEU A 612 -4.40 -3.32 30.16
N LEU A 613 -5.44 -3.50 29.35
CA LEU A 613 -6.45 -2.48 29.06
C LEU A 613 -7.14 -2.00 30.35
N ARG A 614 -7.52 -2.94 31.24
CA ARG A 614 -8.14 -2.63 32.53
C ARG A 614 -7.20 -1.88 33.48
N GLY A 615 -5.93 -2.29 33.54
CA GLY A 615 -4.90 -1.63 34.34
C GLY A 615 -4.72 -0.16 33.99
N HIS A 616 -4.65 0.16 32.70
CA HIS A 616 -4.43 1.53 32.23
C HIS A 616 -5.68 2.40 32.23
N LEU A 617 -6.86 1.81 32.11
CA LEU A 617 -8.14 2.51 32.21
C LEU A 617 -8.60 2.74 33.66
N GLY A 618 -7.85 2.23 34.65
CA GLY A 618 -8.24 2.29 36.06
C GLY A 618 -9.51 1.49 36.38
N LEU A 619 -9.80 0.45 35.59
CA LEU A 619 -10.97 -0.41 35.76
C LEU A 619 -10.58 -1.58 36.68
N GLU A 620 -11.07 -1.59 37.92
CA GLU A 620 -10.76 -2.65 38.89
C GLU A 620 -11.15 -4.04 38.35
N VAL A 621 -10.19 -4.98 38.41
CA VAL A 621 -10.44 -6.40 38.15
C VAL A 621 -11.29 -6.94 39.31
N LYS A 622 -12.56 -7.23 39.05
CA LYS A 622 -13.40 -8.03 39.96
C LYS A 622 -13.32 -9.50 39.65
#